data_AF-A0A954Z910-F1
#
_entry.id   AF-A0A954Z910-F1
#
_cell.length_a   1.000
_cell.length_b   1.000
_cell.length_c   1.000
_cell.angle_alpha   90.00
_cell.angle_beta   90.00
_cell.angle_gamma   90.00
#
_symmetry.space_group_name_H-M   'P 1'
#
loop_
_entity.id
_entity.type
_entity.pdbx_description
1 polymer ?
#
loop_
_entity_poly.entity_id
_entity_poly.type
_entity_poly.pdbx_seq_one_letter_code
_entity_poly.pdbx_strand_id
1 'polypeptide(L)'
;MKRPATDRELLPIPRRVRRLDGVFSSPGGEIRIDGDAWPDAISVIQSEWSRGESRRSSLRGKKTFDVRLIRVESARGPEWYRLRVTPRCVEIRAADTRGARHAIRTLRQLMDAGAGRIAAMDITDWPDFAARGVMLDISRDKIPTTASLHAMIDLFAGWKFNQLQLYTEHTFAYKGHEKIWRGTSALSPSEIVALDAYCAERGIELVPNQNSLGHMEHWLRYEPYRSLAETTGAWQTPWGETREHPTTLCPIDAGSVRLMKSLYKQLLPNFKSRMFNVGCDEPWELGFGRSAAACRKIGAGRVYLNYIQKIHAIVQKHGHRMQFWSDWLLKNPELATELPRDIIPLIWGYEATHPFKKECRYIRDAGLDFYVCPGTSSWCSFAGRTTNMIDNIALAAETGRRNGATGLLITDWGDYGHRQQLPVSYGGFALSAALSWCGKSNASLDLAKALDRHAFRGTSGGVGRLWLDAGRIHELSGITIHNRSVFFEMLNRPIEKIADVQGLTAKRVERMLGGIERLSARAQRADFGGEPARGEFDLTLDVLRHACHRAIISLQRTGDMPGHSRFAKMCEDLQSIMERHSSIWLKRNRRGGLKASLSYYRSNMREYE
;
A
#
# COMPACT_ATOMS: atom_id res chain seq x y z
N MET A 1 -29.86 -23.57 8.21
CA MET A 1 -28.46 -23.68 8.70
C MET A 1 -27.51 -23.07 7.68
N LYS A 2 -26.45 -22.35 8.09
CA LYS A 2 -25.42 -21.83 7.15
C LYS A 2 -24.66 -23.00 6.49
N ARG A 3 -24.29 -22.83 5.21
CA ARG A 3 -23.50 -23.81 4.45
C ARG A 3 -22.08 -23.92 5.05
N PRO A 4 -21.47 -25.12 5.06
CA PRO A 4 -20.08 -25.26 5.50
C PRO A 4 -19.13 -24.48 4.59
N ALA A 5 -18.07 -23.91 5.16
CA ALA A 5 -17.04 -23.21 4.39
C ALA A 5 -16.29 -24.16 3.45
N THR A 6 -15.85 -23.61 2.31
CA THR A 6 -15.02 -24.31 1.32
C THR A 6 -13.77 -23.48 1.02
N ASP A 7 -12.85 -24.06 0.25
CA ASP A 7 -11.63 -23.42 -0.23
C ASP A 7 -11.85 -22.12 -1.03
N ARG A 8 -13.02 -21.97 -1.65
CA ARG A 8 -13.40 -20.76 -2.41
C ARG A 8 -13.62 -19.52 -1.54
N GLU A 9 -13.64 -19.70 -0.22
CA GLU A 9 -13.84 -18.63 0.75
C GLU A 9 -12.51 -17.99 1.19
N LEU A 10 -11.37 -18.59 0.84
CA LEU A 10 -10.05 -18.23 1.35
C LEU A 10 -9.39 -17.09 0.56
N LEU A 11 -8.65 -16.24 1.27
CA LEU A 11 -7.74 -15.23 0.71
C LEU A 11 -6.43 -15.25 1.50
N PRO A 12 -5.28 -15.63 0.90
CA PRO A 12 -5.12 -16.21 -0.43
C PRO A 12 -5.78 -17.58 -0.61
N ILE A 13 -6.16 -17.93 -1.85
CA ILE A 13 -6.59 -19.28 -2.22
C ILE A 13 -5.36 -20.21 -2.11
N PRO A 14 -5.43 -21.30 -1.31
CA PRO A 14 -4.30 -22.19 -1.10
C PRO A 14 -3.83 -22.88 -2.36
N ARG A 15 -2.55 -23.26 -2.38
CA ARG A 15 -1.94 -23.91 -3.54
C ARG A 15 -2.55 -25.28 -3.87
N ARG A 16 -2.83 -26.09 -2.85
CA ARG A 16 -3.42 -27.43 -3.03
C ARG A 16 -4.50 -27.67 -1.99
N VAL A 17 -5.66 -28.09 -2.48
CA VAL A 17 -6.80 -28.49 -1.65
C VAL A 17 -7.33 -29.82 -2.17
N ARG A 18 -7.47 -30.80 -1.28
CA ARG A 18 -8.21 -32.04 -1.54
C ARG A 18 -9.44 -32.07 -0.63
N ARG A 19 -10.63 -32.18 -1.22
CA ARG A 19 -11.87 -32.36 -0.46
C ARG A 19 -11.92 -33.77 0.13
N LEU A 20 -12.44 -33.87 1.34
CA LEU A 20 -12.69 -35.11 2.06
C LEU A 20 -14.18 -35.19 2.38
N ASP A 21 -14.64 -36.37 2.78
CA ASP A 21 -16.03 -36.57 3.12
C ASP A 21 -16.38 -36.04 4.53
N GLY A 22 -17.56 -35.43 4.61
CA GLY A 22 -18.16 -34.96 5.85
C GLY A 22 -17.89 -33.48 6.16
N VAL A 23 -18.33 -33.08 7.35
CA VAL A 23 -18.30 -31.69 7.82
C VAL A 23 -17.79 -31.67 9.25
N PHE A 24 -16.76 -30.88 9.50
CA PHE A 24 -16.36 -30.49 10.85
C PHE A 24 -17.32 -29.42 11.37
N SER A 25 -17.85 -29.62 12.57
CA SER A 25 -18.62 -28.59 13.27
C SER A 25 -17.92 -28.27 14.57
N SER A 26 -17.46 -27.03 14.72
CA SER A 26 -16.87 -26.56 15.97
C SER A 26 -17.90 -26.75 17.10
N PRO A 27 -17.54 -27.42 18.20
CA PRO A 27 -18.46 -27.67 19.30
C PRO A 27 -18.81 -26.40 20.10
N GLY A 28 -18.20 -25.25 19.79
CA GLY A 28 -18.29 -24.00 20.54
C GLY A 28 -17.43 -24.05 21.81
N GLY A 29 -16.43 -23.18 21.93
CA GLY A 29 -15.53 -23.11 23.10
C GLY A 29 -14.10 -22.68 22.75
N GLU A 30 -13.16 -22.90 23.69
CA GLU A 30 -11.72 -22.60 23.52
C GLU A 30 -11.05 -23.66 22.62
N ILE A 31 -10.17 -23.23 21.72
CA ILE A 31 -9.24 -24.14 21.04
C ILE A 31 -8.12 -24.48 22.01
N ARG A 32 -7.85 -25.78 22.18
CA ARG A 32 -6.63 -26.25 22.80
C ARG A 32 -5.66 -26.69 21.71
N ILE A 33 -4.48 -26.09 21.68
CA ILE A 33 -3.44 -26.50 20.75
C ILE A 33 -2.54 -27.47 21.49
N ASP A 34 -2.58 -28.73 21.08
CA ASP A 34 -1.74 -29.79 21.63
C ASP A 34 -0.74 -30.24 20.55
N GLY A 35 0.47 -30.62 20.94
CA GLY A 35 1.52 -30.88 19.97
C GLY A 35 2.80 -31.34 20.61
N ASP A 36 3.37 -32.40 20.05
CA ASP A 36 4.66 -32.95 20.45
C ASP A 36 5.77 -31.88 20.22
N ALA A 37 6.25 -31.28 21.32
CA ALA A 37 7.52 -30.55 21.46
C ALA A 37 7.72 -29.19 20.73
N TRP A 38 6.70 -28.31 20.62
CA TRP A 38 6.93 -26.93 20.11
C TRP A 38 6.30 -25.79 20.94
N PRO A 39 6.77 -25.55 22.18
CA PRO A 39 6.13 -24.62 23.14
C PRO A 39 6.02 -23.17 22.64
N ASP A 40 7.06 -22.64 22.00
CA ASP A 40 7.10 -21.25 21.54
C ASP A 40 6.03 -20.98 20.46
N ALA A 41 5.85 -21.92 19.53
CA ALA A 41 4.79 -21.81 18.53
C ALA A 41 3.42 -21.99 19.17
N ILE A 42 3.23 -22.92 20.11
CA ILE A 42 1.94 -23.11 20.79
C ILE A 42 1.46 -21.80 21.42
N SER A 43 2.31 -21.10 22.18
CA SER A 43 1.96 -19.82 22.81
C SER A 43 1.59 -18.75 21.77
N VAL A 44 2.41 -18.61 20.73
CA VAL A 44 2.17 -17.67 19.63
C VAL A 44 0.84 -17.95 18.94
N ILE A 45 0.57 -19.22 18.62
CA ILE A 45 -0.63 -19.61 17.90
C ILE A 45 -1.88 -19.51 18.78
N GLN A 46 -1.78 -19.84 20.06
CA GLN A 46 -2.87 -19.68 21.02
C GLN A 46 -3.26 -18.20 21.18
N SER A 47 -2.26 -17.32 21.18
CA SER A 47 -2.46 -15.86 21.21
C SER A 47 -3.11 -15.37 19.92
N GLU A 48 -2.60 -15.78 18.76
CA GLU A 48 -3.21 -15.52 17.45
C GLU A 48 -4.66 -16.02 17.42
N TRP A 49 -4.96 -17.20 17.99
CA TRP A 49 -6.31 -17.74 18.10
C TRP A 49 -7.24 -16.87 18.95
N SER A 50 -6.77 -16.48 20.13
CA SER A 50 -7.54 -15.71 21.11
C SER A 50 -7.87 -14.27 20.66
N ARG A 51 -7.05 -13.70 19.76
CA ARG A 51 -7.24 -12.33 19.24
C ARG A 51 -8.37 -12.19 18.20
N GLY A 52 -8.90 -13.29 17.66
CA GLY A 52 -9.96 -13.23 16.66
C GLY A 52 -11.29 -12.76 17.25
N GLU A 53 -11.95 -11.78 16.63
CA GLU A 53 -13.30 -11.28 16.98
C GLU A 53 -14.43 -12.29 16.72
N SER A 54 -14.12 -13.59 16.58
CA SER A 54 -15.16 -14.61 16.49
C SER A 54 -15.91 -14.57 17.81
N ARG A 55 -17.12 -13.99 17.75
CA ARG A 55 -18.09 -13.73 18.82
C ARG A 55 -17.72 -14.48 20.10
N ARG A 56 -17.37 -13.72 21.14
CA ARG A 56 -17.55 -14.15 22.53
C ARG A 56 -19.04 -14.41 22.76
N SER A 57 -19.61 -15.42 22.11
CA SER A 57 -20.85 -16.01 22.57
C SER A 57 -20.46 -16.72 23.87
N SER A 58 -20.80 -16.08 24.98
CA SER A 58 -20.87 -16.68 26.30
C SER A 58 -21.86 -17.85 26.26
N LEU A 59 -21.45 -18.97 25.65
CA LEU A 59 -22.17 -20.23 25.73
C LEU A 59 -21.69 -20.92 27.00
N ARG A 60 -22.57 -20.97 27.99
CA ARG A 60 -22.38 -21.78 29.21
C ARG A 60 -22.23 -23.24 28.78
N GLY A 61 -21.08 -23.82 29.09
CA GLY A 61 -20.66 -25.18 28.71
C GLY A 61 -19.43 -25.16 27.80
N LYS A 62 -18.21 -25.07 28.37
CA LYS A 62 -16.96 -25.04 27.61
C LYS A 62 -16.66 -26.41 26.98
N LYS A 63 -17.05 -26.62 25.72
CA LYS A 63 -16.54 -27.76 24.93
C LYS A 63 -15.30 -27.31 24.17
N THR A 64 -14.13 -27.85 24.54
CA THR A 64 -12.89 -27.62 23.79
C THR A 64 -12.82 -28.56 22.60
N PHE A 65 -12.12 -28.14 21.55
CA PHE A 65 -11.63 -29.08 20.54
C PHE A 65 -10.14 -28.87 20.35
N ASP A 66 -9.44 -29.99 20.15
CA ASP A 66 -8.00 -29.99 20.07
C ASP A 66 -7.56 -29.78 18.62
N VAL A 67 -6.66 -28.81 18.42
CA VAL A 67 -5.90 -28.65 17.19
C VAL A 67 -4.54 -29.29 17.44
N ARG A 68 -4.24 -30.38 16.74
CA ARG A 68 -2.93 -31.03 16.85
C ARG A 68 -1.92 -30.28 16.00
N LEU A 69 -0.93 -29.64 16.62
CA LEU A 69 0.18 -28.97 15.94
C LEU A 69 1.42 -29.87 15.93
N ILE A 70 1.97 -30.13 14.75
CA ILE A 70 3.13 -31.01 14.57
C ILE A 70 4.19 -30.26 13.77
N ARG A 71 5.40 -30.14 14.31
CA ARG A 71 6.54 -29.65 13.55
C ARG A 71 7.03 -30.75 12.61
N VAL A 72 7.29 -30.40 11.36
CA VAL A 72 7.83 -31.33 10.37
C VAL A 72 8.95 -30.66 9.58
N GLU A 73 9.90 -31.45 9.09
CA GLU A 73 10.79 -30.97 8.03
C GLU A 73 10.03 -31.00 6.70
N SER A 74 10.19 -29.96 5.88
CA SER A 74 9.56 -29.86 4.57
C SER A 74 10.59 -29.57 3.50
N ALA A 75 10.65 -30.44 2.49
CA ALA A 75 11.46 -30.22 1.29
C ALA A 75 11.04 -28.98 0.47
N ARG A 76 9.90 -28.34 0.79
CA ARG A 76 9.43 -27.10 0.16
C ARG A 76 9.93 -25.83 0.83
N GLY A 77 10.65 -25.95 1.96
CA GLY A 77 11.28 -24.82 2.63
C GLY A 77 10.40 -24.11 3.66
N PRO A 78 10.77 -22.87 4.05
CA PRO A 78 10.10 -22.09 5.10
C PRO A 78 8.62 -21.80 4.81
N GLU A 79 7.87 -21.45 5.86
CA GLU A 79 6.45 -21.08 5.79
C GLU A 79 5.49 -22.15 5.25
N TRP A 80 5.99 -23.35 4.93
CA TRP A 80 5.17 -24.48 4.51
C TRP A 80 4.25 -24.96 5.64
N TYR A 81 3.01 -25.31 5.30
CA TYR A 81 2.12 -26.02 6.20
C TYR A 81 1.15 -26.95 5.47
N ARG A 82 0.58 -27.88 6.24
CA ARG A 82 -0.58 -28.70 5.88
C ARG A 82 -1.65 -28.57 6.95
N LEU A 83 -2.87 -28.21 6.56
CA LEU A 83 -4.05 -28.16 7.41
C LEU A 83 -5.01 -29.26 6.99
N ARG A 84 -5.24 -30.23 7.87
CA ARG A 84 -6.19 -31.33 7.63
C ARG A 84 -7.38 -31.18 8.58
N VAL A 85 -8.56 -31.00 8.02
CA VAL A 85 -9.83 -30.90 8.73
C VAL A 85 -10.66 -32.15 8.40
N THR A 86 -11.02 -32.92 9.42
CA THR A 86 -11.93 -34.07 9.31
C THR A 86 -13.18 -33.82 10.16
N PRO A 87 -14.24 -34.62 10.05
CA PRO A 87 -15.40 -34.49 10.93
C PRO A 87 -15.09 -34.60 12.44
N ARG A 88 -13.94 -35.22 12.80
CA ARG A 88 -13.57 -35.50 14.19
C ARG A 88 -12.45 -34.62 14.74
N CYS A 89 -11.53 -34.15 13.90
CA CYS A 89 -10.32 -33.45 14.35
C CYS A 89 -9.76 -32.46 13.32
N VAL A 90 -8.92 -31.54 13.83
CA VAL A 90 -8.11 -30.62 13.04
C VAL A 90 -6.62 -30.88 13.35
N GLU A 91 -5.82 -31.17 12.32
CA GLU A 91 -4.37 -31.35 12.43
C GLU A 91 -3.65 -30.30 11.57
N ILE A 92 -2.61 -29.69 12.14
CA ILE A 92 -1.71 -28.76 11.48
C ILE A 92 -0.30 -29.35 11.52
N ARG A 93 0.32 -29.49 10.34
CA ARG A 93 1.75 -29.74 10.21
C ARG A 93 2.43 -28.51 9.65
N ALA A 94 3.53 -28.05 10.23
CA ALA A 94 4.22 -26.85 9.77
C ALA A 94 5.75 -26.99 9.82
N ALA A 95 6.43 -26.31 8.90
CA ALA A 95 7.89 -26.30 8.82
C ALA A 95 8.53 -25.35 9.85
N ASP A 96 7.90 -24.20 10.08
CA ASP A 96 8.36 -23.15 11.00
C ASP A 96 7.17 -22.35 11.56
N THR A 97 7.43 -21.48 12.55
CA THR A 97 6.36 -20.78 13.29
C THR A 97 5.50 -19.93 12.36
N ARG A 98 6.08 -19.45 11.26
CA ARG A 98 5.35 -18.71 10.20
C ARG A 98 4.37 -19.62 9.48
N GLY A 99 4.78 -20.82 9.08
CA GLY A 99 3.88 -21.83 8.50
C GLY A 99 2.71 -22.17 9.43
N ALA A 100 2.97 -22.34 10.73
CA ALA A 100 1.93 -22.58 11.71
C ALA A 100 0.95 -21.39 11.81
N ARG A 101 1.44 -20.14 11.81
CA ARG A 101 0.58 -18.93 11.80
C ARG A 101 -0.32 -18.89 10.57
N HIS A 102 0.22 -19.21 9.39
CA HIS A 102 -0.54 -19.22 8.14
C HIS A 102 -1.61 -20.31 8.10
N ALA A 103 -1.32 -21.49 8.66
CA ALA A 103 -2.29 -22.56 8.83
C ALA A 103 -3.49 -22.12 9.68
N ILE A 104 -3.22 -21.40 10.76
CA ILE A 104 -4.24 -20.94 11.71
C ILE A 104 -5.07 -19.80 11.15
N ARG A 105 -4.46 -18.90 10.38
CA ARG A 105 -5.19 -17.88 9.61
C ARG A 105 -6.13 -18.51 8.60
N THR A 106 -5.67 -19.56 7.93
CA THR A 106 -6.50 -20.34 6.99
C THR A 106 -7.67 -21.02 7.71
N LEU A 107 -7.41 -21.66 8.86
CA LEU A 107 -8.44 -22.25 9.70
C LEU A 107 -9.47 -21.22 10.16
N ARG A 108 -9.01 -20.04 10.61
CA ARG A 108 -9.89 -18.94 11.03
C ARG A 108 -10.80 -18.46 9.91
N GLN A 109 -10.26 -18.21 8.72
CA GLN A 109 -11.06 -17.79 7.58
C GLN A 109 -12.16 -18.82 7.25
N LEU A 110 -11.87 -20.11 7.34
CA LEU A 110 -12.86 -21.18 7.17
C LEU A 110 -13.92 -21.16 8.28
N MET A 111 -13.52 -20.98 9.54
CA MET A 111 -14.48 -20.89 10.65
C MET A 111 -15.40 -19.68 10.53
N ASP A 112 -14.85 -18.51 10.22
CA ASP A 112 -15.62 -17.28 10.08
C ASP A 112 -16.60 -17.37 8.90
N ALA A 113 -16.15 -17.88 7.74
CA ALA A 113 -17.00 -18.08 6.56
C ALA A 113 -18.12 -19.09 6.80
N GLY A 114 -17.84 -20.18 7.53
CA GLY A 114 -18.75 -21.29 7.78
C GLY A 114 -19.58 -21.17 9.06
N ALA A 115 -19.41 -20.08 9.83
CA ALA A 115 -19.92 -19.94 11.20
C ALA A 115 -19.61 -21.19 12.06
N GLY A 116 -18.35 -21.60 12.07
CA GLY A 116 -17.84 -22.77 12.79
C GLY A 116 -18.02 -24.11 12.07
N ARG A 117 -18.62 -24.14 10.87
CA ARG A 117 -18.79 -25.37 10.07
C ARG A 117 -17.86 -25.37 8.86
N ILE A 118 -17.02 -26.39 8.74
CA ILE A 118 -16.01 -26.49 7.68
C ILE A 118 -16.19 -27.82 6.93
N ALA A 119 -16.25 -27.79 5.60
CA ALA A 119 -16.23 -29.02 4.82
C ALA A 119 -14.90 -29.75 5.04
N ALA A 120 -14.92 -31.07 5.25
CA ALA A 120 -13.69 -31.81 5.49
C ALA A 120 -12.73 -31.65 4.29
N MET A 121 -11.47 -31.34 4.56
CA MET A 121 -10.49 -31.03 3.53
C MET A 121 -9.06 -31.20 4.02
N ASP A 122 -8.15 -31.27 3.06
CA ASP A 122 -6.72 -31.40 3.25
C ASP A 122 -6.00 -30.35 2.39
N ILE A 123 -5.47 -29.33 3.05
CA ILE A 123 -4.80 -28.19 2.43
C ILE A 123 -3.30 -28.34 2.61
N THR A 124 -2.53 -28.17 1.54
CA THR A 124 -1.06 -28.06 1.61
C THR A 124 -0.63 -26.79 0.89
N ASP A 125 0.18 -25.95 1.54
CA ASP A 125 0.35 -24.56 1.12
C ASP A 125 1.70 -23.96 1.56
N TRP A 126 2.17 -22.98 0.78
CA TRP A 126 3.42 -22.21 0.97
C TRP A 126 3.48 -21.04 -0.03
N PRO A 127 4.18 -19.94 0.27
CA PRO A 127 4.19 -18.74 -0.58
C PRO A 127 5.09 -18.87 -1.83
N ASP A 128 4.82 -18.08 -2.88
CA ASP A 128 5.69 -17.92 -4.06
C ASP A 128 6.82 -16.90 -3.78
N PHE A 129 6.58 -15.91 -2.92
CA PHE A 129 7.57 -14.89 -2.51
C PHE A 129 7.89 -14.98 -1.02
N ALA A 130 9.17 -14.88 -0.66
CA ALA A 130 9.60 -14.91 0.73
C ALA A 130 9.18 -13.63 1.48
N ALA A 131 9.34 -12.46 0.86
CA ALA A 131 8.83 -11.19 1.37
C ALA A 131 7.55 -10.77 0.65
N ARG A 132 6.52 -10.48 1.44
CA ARG A 132 5.19 -10.05 0.97
C ARG A 132 4.86 -8.82 1.79
N GLY A 133 5.20 -7.67 1.23
CA GLY A 133 5.18 -6.40 1.93
C GLY A 133 4.08 -5.47 1.45
N VAL A 134 3.63 -4.61 2.36
CA VAL A 134 2.87 -3.40 2.04
C VAL A 134 3.71 -2.19 2.40
N MET A 135 3.77 -1.19 1.52
CA MET A 135 4.31 0.13 1.83
C MET A 135 3.19 1.16 1.85
N LEU A 136 3.05 1.89 2.96
CA LEU A 136 2.09 2.97 3.12
C LEU A 136 2.81 4.31 3.15
N ASP A 137 2.35 5.25 2.33
CA ASP A 137 2.81 6.63 2.35
C ASP A 137 2.21 7.39 3.55
N ILE A 138 3.10 7.80 4.45
CA ILE A 138 2.77 8.66 5.60
C ILE A 138 3.47 10.02 5.51
N SER A 139 3.96 10.41 4.34
CA SER A 139 4.72 11.65 4.12
C SER A 139 3.96 12.67 3.29
N ARG A 140 2.91 12.25 2.58
CA ARG A 140 2.06 13.15 1.77
C ARG A 140 0.81 13.52 2.56
N ASP A 141 1.02 14.28 3.63
CA ASP A 141 0.02 14.81 4.58
C ASP A 141 -0.67 13.78 5.51
N LYS A 142 -1.10 12.63 4.99
CA LYS A 142 -1.96 11.71 5.74
C LYS A 142 -1.15 10.71 6.57
N ILE A 143 -1.27 10.81 7.89
CA ILE A 143 -0.74 9.80 8.82
C ILE A 143 -1.93 9.09 9.49
N PRO A 144 -2.14 7.78 9.27
CA PRO A 144 -3.20 7.03 9.93
C PRO A 144 -3.09 7.08 11.46
N THR A 145 -4.22 7.03 12.15
CA THR A 145 -4.26 6.86 13.62
C THR A 145 -3.72 5.50 14.02
N THR A 146 -3.25 5.35 15.26
CA THR A 146 -2.81 4.05 15.80
C THR A 146 -3.89 2.96 15.63
N ALA A 147 -5.16 3.29 15.89
CA ALA A 147 -6.28 2.37 15.69
C ALA A 147 -6.42 1.93 14.22
N SER A 148 -6.25 2.85 13.27
CA SER A 148 -6.31 2.51 11.85
C SER A 148 -5.09 1.71 11.38
N LEU A 149 -3.88 2.04 11.86
CA LEU A 149 -2.68 1.24 11.61
C LEU A 149 -2.87 -0.19 12.13
N HIS A 150 -3.35 -0.35 13.37
CA HIS A 150 -3.63 -1.64 13.97
C HIS A 150 -4.64 -2.46 13.15
N ALA A 151 -5.76 -1.84 12.74
CA ALA A 151 -6.75 -2.50 11.89
C ALA A 151 -6.19 -2.94 10.53
N MET A 152 -5.33 -2.12 9.90
CA MET A 152 -4.64 -2.50 8.66
C MET A 152 -3.65 -3.65 8.89
N ILE A 153 -2.90 -3.64 9.99
CA ILE A 153 -1.95 -4.72 10.33
C ILE A 153 -2.70 -6.02 10.58
N ASP A 154 -3.84 -5.99 11.28
CA ASP A 154 -4.72 -7.16 11.45
C ASP A 154 -5.20 -7.72 10.10
N LEU A 155 -5.62 -6.82 9.19
CA LEU A 155 -6.05 -7.18 7.84
C LEU A 155 -4.89 -7.82 7.05
N PHE A 156 -3.73 -7.19 7.05
CA PHE A 156 -2.54 -7.65 6.33
C PHE A 156 -2.05 -9.00 6.85
N ALA A 157 -2.04 -9.18 8.18
CA ALA A 157 -1.70 -10.44 8.81
C ALA A 157 -2.69 -11.52 8.39
N GLY A 158 -3.99 -11.22 8.44
CA GLY A 158 -5.06 -12.10 7.97
C GLY A 158 -4.90 -12.53 6.51
N TRP A 159 -4.30 -11.68 5.67
CA TRP A 159 -4.00 -11.94 4.24
C TRP A 159 -2.59 -12.49 3.99
N LYS A 160 -1.88 -12.87 5.05
CA LYS A 160 -0.55 -13.51 5.00
C LYS A 160 0.58 -12.63 4.44
N PHE A 161 0.40 -11.30 4.44
CA PHE A 161 1.55 -10.40 4.37
C PHE A 161 2.46 -10.60 5.59
N ASN A 162 3.75 -10.34 5.42
CA ASN A 162 4.75 -10.49 6.47
C ASN A 162 5.67 -9.28 6.62
N GLN A 163 5.50 -8.22 5.81
CA GLN A 163 6.23 -6.96 5.95
C GLN A 163 5.29 -5.76 5.86
N LEU A 164 5.60 -4.72 6.63
CA LEU A 164 5.01 -3.39 6.53
C LEU A 164 6.13 -2.35 6.49
N GLN A 165 6.01 -1.39 5.57
CA GLN A 165 6.87 -0.21 5.48
C GLN A 165 6.02 1.04 5.60
N LEU A 166 6.46 2.00 6.44
CA LEU A 166 5.89 3.34 6.49
C LEU A 166 6.86 4.30 5.79
N TYR A 167 6.52 4.74 4.59
CA TYR A 167 7.38 5.63 3.81
C TYR A 167 7.51 6.99 4.50
N THR A 168 8.73 7.28 4.96
CA THR A 168 9.04 8.46 5.78
C THR A 168 10.03 9.37 5.05
N GLU A 169 9.61 10.59 4.74
CA GLU A 169 10.51 11.68 4.36
C GLU A 169 10.85 12.50 5.60
N HIS A 170 9.82 12.99 6.30
CA HIS A 170 9.92 13.89 7.44
C HIS A 170 8.99 13.54 8.59
N THR A 171 8.19 12.47 8.49
CA THR A 171 7.09 12.17 9.42
C THR A 171 7.46 11.27 10.59
N PHE A 172 8.73 11.36 11.00
CA PHE A 172 9.26 10.84 12.28
C PHE A 172 9.77 12.00 13.14
N ALA A 173 9.50 11.95 14.45
CA ALA A 173 9.81 13.03 15.38
C ALA A 173 11.30 13.07 15.79
N TYR A 174 12.16 13.40 14.83
CA TYR A 174 13.60 13.57 15.01
C TYR A 174 13.93 14.70 16.00
N LYS A 175 14.61 14.39 17.09
CA LYS A 175 15.05 15.37 18.10
C LYS A 175 16.07 16.33 17.49
N GLY A 176 15.88 17.63 17.71
CA GLY A 176 16.71 18.70 17.14
C GLY A 176 16.36 19.08 15.69
N HIS A 177 15.33 18.45 15.12
CA HIS A 177 14.84 18.69 13.76
C HIS A 177 13.36 19.09 13.76
N GLU A 178 12.86 19.62 14.88
CA GLU A 178 11.44 19.90 15.12
C GLU A 178 10.84 20.83 14.06
N LYS A 179 11.64 21.76 13.52
CA LYS A 179 11.21 22.67 12.45
C LYS A 179 10.67 21.92 11.20
N ILE A 180 11.14 20.70 10.96
CA ILE A 180 10.85 19.93 9.76
C ILE A 180 9.53 19.14 9.89
N TRP A 181 9.26 18.58 11.06
CA TRP A 181 8.15 17.65 11.27
C TRP A 181 7.03 18.19 12.18
N ARG A 182 7.25 19.30 12.88
CA ARG A 182 6.23 19.88 13.76
C ARG A 182 5.02 20.32 12.94
N GLY A 183 3.83 19.90 13.39
CA GLY A 183 2.55 20.20 12.72
C GLY A 183 2.10 19.14 11.70
N THR A 184 2.92 18.13 11.40
CA THR A 184 2.57 17.03 10.48
C THR A 184 1.97 15.82 11.19
N SER A 185 1.92 15.84 12.53
CA SER A 185 1.55 14.69 13.37
C SER A 185 2.48 13.47 13.21
N ALA A 186 3.77 13.75 12.99
CA ALA A 186 4.86 12.77 12.92
C ALA A 186 4.82 11.72 14.05
N LEU A 187 5.22 10.49 13.73
CA LEU A 187 5.33 9.38 14.67
C LEU A 187 6.50 9.60 15.64
N SER A 188 6.27 9.37 16.93
CA SER A 188 7.33 9.43 17.92
C SER A 188 8.14 8.13 17.98
N PRO A 189 9.37 8.15 18.54
CA PRO A 189 10.15 6.93 18.80
C PRO A 189 9.36 5.85 19.56
N SER A 190 8.63 6.22 20.62
CA SER A 190 7.87 5.27 21.43
C SER A 190 6.65 4.70 20.70
N GLU A 191 6.02 5.49 19.83
CA GLU A 191 4.93 5.00 18.97
C GLU A 191 5.42 3.97 17.95
N ILE A 192 6.61 4.19 17.37
CA ILE A 192 7.23 3.21 16.46
C ILE A 192 7.56 1.91 17.21
N VAL A 193 8.15 1.99 18.41
CA VAL A 193 8.44 0.79 19.23
C VAL A 193 7.16 0.01 19.55
N ALA A 194 6.08 0.71 19.91
CA ALA A 194 4.79 0.07 20.16
C ALA A 194 4.21 -0.57 18.89
N LEU A 195 4.32 0.11 17.75
CA LEU A 195 3.85 -0.39 16.46
C LEU A 195 4.66 -1.62 16.00
N ASP A 196 5.99 -1.60 16.15
CA ASP A 196 6.86 -2.74 15.85
C ASP A 196 6.49 -3.97 16.69
N ALA A 197 6.22 -3.78 17.98
CA ALA A 197 5.74 -4.85 18.85
C ALA A 197 4.38 -5.41 18.37
N TYR A 198 3.44 -4.53 18.00
CA TYR A 198 2.13 -4.92 17.50
C TYR A 198 2.21 -5.69 16.18
N CYS A 199 3.10 -5.28 15.26
CA CYS A 199 3.42 -6.00 14.03
C CYS A 199 4.03 -7.38 14.33
N ALA A 200 5.04 -7.45 15.20
CA ALA A 200 5.73 -8.69 15.53
C ALA A 200 4.80 -9.73 16.16
N GLU A 201 3.87 -9.29 17.01
CA GLU A 201 2.82 -10.14 17.59
C GLU A 201 1.94 -10.82 16.54
N ARG A 202 1.83 -10.22 15.35
CA ARG A 202 1.08 -10.69 14.17
C ARG A 202 1.98 -11.23 13.07
N GLY A 203 3.25 -11.50 13.36
CA GLY A 203 4.18 -12.05 12.37
C GLY A 203 4.41 -11.13 11.16
N ILE A 204 4.24 -9.82 11.36
CA ILE A 204 4.61 -8.79 10.39
C ILE A 204 5.91 -8.15 10.88
N GLU A 205 6.90 -8.06 10.00
CA GLU A 205 8.12 -7.29 10.22
C GLU A 205 7.85 -5.83 9.84
N LEU A 206 8.04 -4.90 10.79
CA LEU A 206 8.00 -3.46 10.50
C LEU A 206 9.39 -3.04 9.99
N VAL A 207 9.51 -2.89 8.67
CA VAL A 207 10.77 -2.50 8.03
C VAL A 207 10.85 -0.97 8.00
N PRO A 208 11.90 -0.35 8.57
CA PRO A 208 12.08 1.10 8.49
C PRO A 208 12.22 1.54 7.03
N ASN A 209 11.61 2.68 6.70
CA ASN A 209 11.68 3.27 5.36
C ASN A 209 11.86 4.79 5.49
N GLN A 210 13.07 5.28 5.18
CA GLN A 210 13.41 6.70 5.25
C GLN A 210 14.04 7.13 3.92
N ASN A 211 13.40 8.06 3.21
CA ASN A 211 14.01 8.57 1.99
C ASN A 211 15.28 9.37 2.30
N SER A 212 16.33 9.16 1.49
CA SER A 212 17.70 9.53 1.85
C SER A 212 18.50 10.22 0.75
N LEU A 213 17.84 10.66 -0.34
CA LEU A 213 18.48 11.45 -1.39
C LEU A 213 17.50 12.41 -2.07
N GLY A 214 16.57 11.88 -2.89
CA GLY A 214 15.45 12.62 -3.46
C GLY A 214 14.31 12.82 -2.45
N HIS A 215 13.26 13.52 -2.86
CA HIS A 215 12.09 13.89 -2.03
C HIS A 215 12.44 14.51 -0.66
N MET A 216 13.51 15.30 -0.60
CA MET A 216 13.97 15.97 0.61
C MET A 216 13.43 17.40 0.76
N GLU A 217 12.39 17.79 0.02
CA GLU A 217 11.90 19.18 -0.05
C GLU A 217 11.56 19.78 1.33
N HIS A 218 10.87 19.00 2.18
CA HIS A 218 10.51 19.42 3.53
C HIS A 218 11.73 19.77 4.39
N TRP A 219 12.87 19.15 4.11
CA TRP A 219 14.16 19.45 4.73
C TRP A 219 14.82 20.66 4.05
N LEU A 220 15.01 20.58 2.74
CA LEU A 220 15.87 21.49 1.98
C LEU A 220 15.29 22.88 1.77
N ARG A 221 14.00 23.10 2.07
CA ARG A 221 13.40 24.44 2.09
C ARG A 221 13.88 25.32 3.25
N TYR A 222 14.55 24.76 4.26
CA TYR A 222 14.97 25.49 5.46
C TYR A 222 16.47 25.42 5.71
N GLU A 223 17.06 26.53 6.17
CA GLU A 223 18.40 26.49 6.78
C GLU A 223 18.38 25.72 8.12
N PRO A 224 19.46 24.99 8.46
CA PRO A 224 20.72 24.87 7.70
C PRO A 224 20.72 23.82 6.57
N TYR A 225 19.64 23.06 6.39
CA TYR A 225 19.61 21.94 5.42
C TYR A 225 19.63 22.38 3.97
N ARG A 226 19.12 23.57 3.66
CA ARG A 226 19.14 24.14 2.31
C ARG A 226 20.56 24.18 1.72
N SER A 227 21.57 24.43 2.53
CA SER A 227 22.99 24.38 2.11
C SER A 227 23.45 23.00 1.60
N LEU A 228 22.73 21.92 1.94
CA LEU A 228 23.02 20.55 1.50
C LEU A 228 22.36 20.19 0.17
N ALA A 229 21.49 21.04 -0.37
CA ALA A 229 20.77 20.76 -1.60
C ALA A 229 21.70 20.66 -2.82
N GLU A 230 21.30 19.85 -3.80
CA GLU A 230 21.97 19.75 -5.10
C GLU A 230 21.87 21.08 -5.86
N THR A 231 20.70 21.72 -5.82
CA THR A 231 20.44 23.04 -6.41
C THR A 231 20.10 24.08 -5.33
N THR A 232 20.42 25.35 -5.58
CA THR A 232 20.25 26.45 -4.61
C THR A 232 19.08 27.38 -4.91
N GLY A 233 18.44 27.25 -6.08
CA GLY A 233 17.35 28.10 -6.56
C GLY A 233 16.22 27.31 -7.21
N ALA A 234 15.34 28.01 -7.91
CA ALA A 234 14.28 27.37 -8.67
C ALA A 234 14.88 26.43 -9.74
N TRP A 235 14.23 25.30 -9.95
CA TRP A 235 14.66 24.29 -10.90
C TRP A 235 13.44 23.77 -11.68
N GLN A 236 13.66 23.20 -12.86
CA GLN A 236 12.60 22.63 -13.67
C GLN A 236 12.57 21.11 -13.52
N THR A 237 11.39 20.56 -13.26
CA THR A 237 11.18 19.11 -13.29
C THR A 237 11.43 18.56 -14.70
N PRO A 238 11.65 17.24 -14.84
CA PRO A 238 11.75 16.60 -16.15
C PRO A 238 10.53 16.80 -17.07
N TRP A 239 9.38 17.21 -16.51
CA TRP A 239 8.14 17.51 -17.25
C TRP A 239 7.86 19.02 -17.37
N GLY A 240 8.82 19.88 -17.08
CA GLY A 240 8.75 21.32 -17.35
C GLY A 240 8.06 22.18 -16.29
N GLU A 241 7.76 21.61 -15.12
CA GLU A 241 7.20 22.37 -13.99
C GLU A 241 8.34 23.09 -13.25
N THR A 242 8.18 24.38 -12.98
CA THR A 242 9.16 25.13 -12.16
C THR A 242 8.86 24.92 -10.69
N ARG A 243 9.85 24.43 -9.93
CA ARG A 243 9.77 24.24 -8.49
C ARG A 243 10.69 25.21 -7.79
N GLU A 244 10.17 25.90 -6.77
CA GLU A 244 10.93 26.90 -6.02
C GLU A 244 11.90 26.28 -5.01
N HIS A 245 11.61 25.06 -4.54
CA HIS A 245 12.38 24.40 -3.50
C HIS A 245 13.11 23.17 -4.07
N PRO A 246 14.38 22.97 -3.72
CA PRO A 246 15.13 21.78 -4.10
C PRO A 246 14.58 20.55 -3.36
N THR A 247 14.74 19.39 -3.99
CA THR A 247 14.24 18.10 -3.52
C THR A 247 15.32 17.04 -3.40
N THR A 248 16.54 17.34 -3.87
CA THR A 248 17.66 16.41 -3.91
C THR A 248 18.79 16.88 -3.01
N LEU A 249 19.26 16.03 -2.10
CA LEU A 249 20.52 16.25 -1.39
C LEU A 249 21.69 16.17 -2.37
N CYS A 250 22.69 17.03 -2.22
CA CYS A 250 23.93 16.98 -3.02
C CYS A 250 24.71 15.70 -2.68
N PRO A 251 24.87 14.74 -3.61
CA PRO A 251 25.47 13.43 -3.30
C PRO A 251 27.00 13.49 -3.12
N ILE A 252 27.63 14.58 -3.57
CA ILE A 252 29.07 14.80 -3.38
C ILE A 252 29.38 15.56 -2.08
N ASP A 253 28.39 16.13 -1.42
CA ASP A 253 28.56 16.82 -0.15
C ASP A 253 28.60 15.83 1.02
N ALA A 254 29.69 15.86 1.79
CA ALA A 254 29.81 15.04 3.00
C ALA A 254 28.75 15.39 4.07
N GLY A 255 28.20 16.60 4.05
CA GLY A 255 27.09 17.06 4.89
C GLY A 255 25.81 16.27 4.67
N SER A 256 25.49 15.90 3.43
CA SER A 256 24.33 15.05 3.09
C SER A 256 24.44 13.70 3.80
N VAL A 257 25.62 13.08 3.72
CA VAL A 257 25.92 11.79 4.36
C VAL A 257 25.90 11.92 5.89
N ARG A 258 26.40 13.02 6.45
CA ARG A 258 26.35 13.30 7.90
C ARG A 258 24.92 13.45 8.40
N LEU A 259 24.05 14.13 7.64
CA LEU A 259 22.63 14.26 7.96
C LEU A 259 21.96 12.88 7.99
N MET A 260 22.13 12.06 6.95
CA MET A 260 21.54 10.71 6.92
C MET A 260 22.03 9.86 8.11
N LYS A 261 23.32 9.90 8.42
CA LYS A 261 23.87 9.24 9.60
C LYS A 261 23.22 9.70 10.91
N SER A 262 22.94 11.00 11.06
CA SER A 262 22.28 11.51 12.28
C SER A 262 20.81 11.10 12.36
N LEU A 263 20.10 11.04 11.23
CA LEU A 263 18.71 10.57 11.20
C LEU A 263 18.64 9.07 11.53
N TYR A 264 19.48 8.25 10.89
CA TYR A 264 19.48 6.79 11.11
C TYR A 264 19.80 6.42 12.55
N LYS A 265 20.72 7.14 13.20
CA LYS A 265 21.04 6.95 14.64
C LYS A 265 19.80 7.11 15.53
N GLN A 266 18.86 7.96 15.15
CA GLN A 266 17.62 8.18 15.90
C GLN A 266 16.51 7.21 15.49
N LEU A 267 16.39 6.90 14.20
CA LEU A 267 15.31 6.11 13.64
C LEU A 267 15.47 4.60 13.92
N LEU A 268 16.62 4.03 13.56
CA LEU A 268 16.83 2.58 13.50
C LEU A 268 16.68 1.85 14.84
N PRO A 269 17.08 2.43 16.00
CA PRO A 269 16.90 1.76 17.30
C PRO A 269 15.44 1.45 17.68
N ASN A 270 14.46 2.05 16.99
CA ASN A 270 13.04 1.86 17.30
C ASN A 270 12.41 0.65 16.59
N PHE A 271 13.18 -0.06 15.74
CA PHE A 271 12.71 -1.18 14.94
C PHE A 271 13.46 -2.46 15.29
N LYS A 272 12.79 -3.61 15.28
CA LYS A 272 13.45 -4.92 15.41
C LYS A 272 13.94 -5.47 14.07
N SER A 273 13.40 -4.96 12.95
CA SER A 273 13.76 -5.40 11.60
C SER A 273 15.27 -5.27 11.36
N ARG A 274 15.82 -6.23 10.62
CA ARG A 274 17.21 -6.18 10.12
C ARG A 274 17.27 -5.72 8.67
N MET A 275 16.16 -5.28 8.08
CA MET A 275 16.12 -4.61 6.79
C MET A 275 15.98 -3.10 7.00
N PHE A 276 16.34 -2.31 5.99
CA PHE A 276 16.09 -0.87 5.99
C PHE A 276 15.99 -0.34 4.56
N ASN A 277 14.85 0.27 4.22
CA ASN A 277 14.66 0.95 2.94
C ASN A 277 15.13 2.41 3.03
N VAL A 278 16.15 2.77 2.27
CA VAL A 278 16.72 4.13 2.23
C VAL A 278 16.07 5.03 1.18
N GLY A 279 15.14 4.49 0.39
CA GLY A 279 14.54 5.17 -0.75
C GLY A 279 15.60 5.45 -1.83
N CYS A 280 16.05 6.71 -1.88
CA CYS A 280 17.00 7.25 -2.86
C CYS A 280 16.47 7.28 -4.30
N ASP A 281 15.15 7.32 -4.47
CA ASP A 281 14.46 7.51 -5.74
C ASP A 281 14.49 8.96 -6.20
N GLU A 282 14.32 9.12 -7.52
CA GLU A 282 13.97 10.37 -8.17
C GLU A 282 14.80 11.62 -7.74
N PRO A 283 16.15 11.55 -7.64
CA PRO A 283 16.98 12.74 -7.49
C PRO A 283 17.02 13.54 -8.80
N TRP A 284 15.92 14.20 -9.16
CA TRP A 284 15.71 14.83 -10.46
C TRP A 284 16.74 15.92 -10.77
N GLU A 285 17.28 16.57 -9.74
CA GLU A 285 18.26 17.65 -9.87
C GLU A 285 19.71 17.13 -10.08
N LEU A 286 19.94 15.82 -9.96
CA LEU A 286 21.27 15.24 -10.02
C LEU A 286 22.00 15.61 -11.32
N GLY A 287 23.15 16.28 -11.18
CA GLY A 287 24.00 16.70 -12.30
C GLY A 287 23.65 18.08 -12.87
N PHE A 288 22.61 18.74 -12.37
CA PHE A 288 22.23 20.09 -12.79
C PHE A 288 22.71 21.19 -11.82
N GLY A 289 23.16 20.81 -10.62
CA GLY A 289 23.64 21.74 -9.61
C GLY A 289 25.09 21.48 -9.23
N ARG A 290 25.34 21.39 -7.92
CA ARG A 290 26.69 21.27 -7.35
C ARG A 290 27.46 20.04 -7.85
N SER A 291 26.75 18.95 -8.18
CA SER A 291 27.37 17.73 -8.71
C SER A 291 27.66 17.79 -10.21
N ALA A 292 27.28 18.85 -10.95
CA ALA A 292 27.38 18.91 -12.41
C ALA A 292 28.80 18.64 -12.96
N ALA A 293 29.83 19.20 -12.32
CA ALA A 293 31.22 18.96 -12.72
C ALA A 293 31.64 17.49 -12.52
N ALA A 294 31.22 16.86 -11.42
CA ALA A 294 31.47 15.44 -11.17
C ALA A 294 30.70 14.56 -12.15
N CYS A 295 29.42 14.86 -12.41
CA CYS A 295 28.60 14.13 -13.38
C CYS A 295 29.18 14.21 -14.79
N ARG A 296 29.70 15.37 -15.23
CA ARG A 296 30.42 15.48 -16.51
C ARG A 296 31.71 14.65 -16.56
N LYS A 297 32.42 14.52 -15.44
CA LYS A 297 33.70 13.82 -15.38
C LYS A 297 33.57 12.30 -15.32
N ILE A 298 32.64 11.78 -14.51
CA ILE A 298 32.55 10.33 -14.22
C ILE A 298 31.18 9.71 -14.53
N GLY A 299 30.22 10.50 -15.01
CA GLY A 299 28.84 10.09 -15.29
C GLY A 299 27.92 10.21 -14.07
N ALA A 300 26.66 10.61 -14.29
CA ALA A 300 25.67 10.77 -13.22
C ALA A 300 25.33 9.45 -12.51
N GLY A 301 25.24 8.33 -13.26
CA GLY A 301 25.04 7.00 -12.69
C GLY A 301 26.14 6.60 -11.70
N ARG A 302 27.40 6.93 -12.01
CA ARG A 302 28.53 6.71 -11.10
C ARG A 302 28.46 7.60 -9.87
N VAL A 303 28.12 8.87 -10.01
CA VAL A 303 27.94 9.79 -8.87
C VAL A 303 26.85 9.27 -7.94
N TYR A 304 25.72 8.80 -8.49
CA TYR A 304 24.65 8.15 -7.72
C TYR A 304 25.14 6.88 -7.01
N LEU A 305 25.79 5.96 -7.72
CA LEU A 305 26.29 4.70 -7.15
C LEU A 305 27.27 4.96 -6.00
N ASN A 306 28.18 5.94 -6.15
CA ASN A 306 29.11 6.32 -5.10
C ASN A 306 28.38 6.83 -3.84
N TYR A 307 27.24 7.50 -3.98
CA TYR A 307 26.39 7.89 -2.85
C TYR A 307 25.71 6.68 -2.22
N ILE A 308 25.12 5.80 -3.01
CA ILE A 308 24.49 4.55 -2.53
C ILE A 308 25.48 3.71 -1.72
N GLN A 309 26.73 3.57 -2.17
CA GLN A 309 27.77 2.84 -1.43
C GLN A 309 28.14 3.50 -0.09
N LYS A 310 28.15 4.84 -0.01
CA LYS A 310 28.36 5.56 1.26
C LYS A 310 27.21 5.33 2.24
N ILE A 311 25.97 5.37 1.75
CA ILE A 311 24.78 5.10 2.57
C ILE A 311 24.77 3.64 3.02
N HIS A 312 25.04 2.68 2.12
CA HIS A 312 25.18 1.25 2.45
C HIS A 312 26.17 1.03 3.59
N ALA A 313 27.35 1.66 3.53
CA ALA A 313 28.35 1.55 4.59
C ALA A 313 27.85 2.07 5.97
N ILE A 314 26.94 3.05 5.99
CA ILE A 314 26.30 3.51 7.23
C ILE A 314 25.26 2.47 7.70
N VAL A 315 24.41 2.00 6.79
CA VAL A 315 23.36 1.01 7.09
C VAL A 315 23.97 -0.29 7.65
N GLN A 316 25.08 -0.76 7.07
CA GLN A 316 25.85 -1.91 7.57
C GLN A 316 26.38 -1.71 8.99
N LYS A 317 26.89 -0.51 9.31
CA LYS A 317 27.36 -0.20 10.67
C LYS A 317 26.25 -0.24 11.72
N HIS A 318 24.99 -0.06 11.31
CA HIS A 318 23.82 -0.26 12.16
C HIS A 318 23.33 -1.72 12.18
N GLY A 319 23.93 -2.62 11.40
CA GLY A 319 23.58 -4.03 11.35
C GLY A 319 22.28 -4.32 10.58
N HIS A 320 22.00 -3.54 9.54
CA HIS A 320 20.85 -3.73 8.66
C HIS A 320 21.28 -4.07 7.22
N ARG A 321 20.43 -4.83 6.54
CA ARG A 321 20.46 -5.09 5.10
C ARG A 321 19.70 -3.99 4.36
N MET A 322 20.34 -3.35 3.39
CA MET A 322 19.79 -2.15 2.73
C MET A 322 18.88 -2.48 1.54
N GLN A 323 17.72 -1.84 1.49
CA GLN A 323 16.83 -1.74 0.34
C GLN A 323 16.89 -0.32 -0.25
N PHE A 324 16.74 -0.17 -1.56
CA PHE A 324 16.65 1.14 -2.22
C PHE A 324 15.89 1.04 -3.55
N TRP A 325 15.28 2.13 -4.01
CA TRP A 325 14.59 2.17 -5.29
C TRP A 325 15.56 2.10 -6.47
N SER A 326 15.28 1.23 -7.43
CA SER A 326 16.25 0.88 -8.47
C SER A 326 16.21 1.76 -9.73
N ASP A 327 15.43 2.83 -9.79
CA ASP A 327 15.20 3.62 -11.01
C ASP A 327 16.49 4.17 -11.63
N TRP A 328 17.40 4.70 -10.81
CA TRP A 328 18.70 5.17 -11.30
C TRP A 328 19.65 4.03 -11.68
N LEU A 329 19.58 2.90 -10.98
CA LEU A 329 20.35 1.71 -11.33
C LEU A 329 19.90 1.15 -12.69
N LEU A 330 18.59 1.10 -12.95
CA LEU A 330 18.03 0.56 -14.18
C LEU A 330 18.32 1.43 -15.42
N LYS A 331 18.66 2.71 -15.23
CA LYS A 331 19.22 3.58 -16.28
C LYS A 331 20.69 3.29 -16.59
N ASN A 332 21.42 2.64 -15.69
CA ASN A 332 22.85 2.34 -15.77
C ASN A 332 23.11 0.87 -15.35
N PRO A 333 22.49 -0.12 -16.01
CA PRO A 333 22.45 -1.51 -15.55
C PRO A 333 23.84 -2.16 -15.44
N GLU A 334 24.83 -1.68 -16.20
CA GLU A 334 26.22 -2.10 -16.11
C GLU A 334 26.82 -1.92 -14.71
N LEU A 335 26.36 -0.89 -13.97
CA LEU A 335 26.81 -0.57 -12.62
C LEU A 335 26.29 -1.55 -11.57
N ALA A 336 25.30 -2.39 -11.88
CA ALA A 336 24.69 -3.32 -10.92
C ALA A 336 25.68 -4.38 -10.43
N THR A 337 26.68 -4.74 -11.25
CA THR A 337 27.70 -5.74 -10.88
C THR A 337 28.67 -5.26 -9.80
N GLU A 338 28.73 -3.94 -9.57
CA GLU A 338 29.60 -3.30 -8.57
C GLU A 338 28.91 -3.06 -7.23
N LEU A 339 27.62 -3.39 -7.14
CA LEU A 339 26.87 -3.26 -5.90
C LEU A 339 27.21 -4.40 -4.91
N PRO A 340 27.24 -4.10 -3.59
CA PRO A 340 27.34 -5.14 -2.57
C PRO A 340 26.23 -6.18 -2.73
N ARG A 341 26.58 -7.47 -2.60
CA ARG A 341 25.65 -8.61 -2.81
C ARG A 341 24.46 -8.63 -1.85
N ASP A 342 24.60 -7.99 -0.71
CA ASP A 342 23.58 -7.93 0.32
C ASP A 342 22.62 -6.74 0.16
N ILE A 343 22.79 -5.88 -0.85
CA ILE A 343 21.80 -4.85 -1.16
C ILE A 343 20.58 -5.46 -1.86
N ILE A 344 19.40 -4.85 -1.70
CA ILE A 344 18.16 -5.28 -2.37
C ILE A 344 17.61 -4.10 -3.19
N PRO A 345 17.81 -4.08 -4.53
CA PRO A 345 17.13 -3.13 -5.40
C PRO A 345 15.61 -3.39 -5.41
N LEU A 346 14.83 -2.31 -5.35
CA LEU A 346 13.37 -2.32 -5.41
C LEU A 346 12.91 -1.82 -6.79
N ILE A 347 12.47 -2.73 -7.64
CA ILE A 347 12.02 -2.45 -9.01
C ILE A 347 10.58 -1.96 -8.95
N TRP A 348 10.39 -0.63 -9.00
CA TRP A 348 9.08 -0.01 -8.96
C TRP A 348 8.54 0.32 -10.34
N GLY A 349 7.22 0.22 -10.48
CA GLY A 349 6.53 0.45 -11.75
C GLY A 349 5.02 0.30 -11.61
N TYR A 350 4.26 1.32 -12.02
CA TYR A 350 2.86 1.46 -11.59
C TYR A 350 1.85 1.37 -12.74
N GLU A 351 2.32 1.22 -13.97
CA GLU A 351 1.46 1.04 -15.13
C GLU A 351 1.33 -0.44 -15.51
N ALA A 352 0.18 -0.82 -16.07
CA ALA A 352 -0.08 -2.15 -16.59
C ALA A 352 0.95 -2.60 -17.66
N THR A 353 1.61 -1.65 -18.30
CA THR A 353 2.62 -1.86 -19.36
C THR A 353 4.06 -1.73 -18.87
N HIS A 354 4.30 -1.58 -17.57
CA HIS A 354 5.64 -1.37 -17.03
C HIS A 354 6.60 -2.52 -17.41
N PRO A 355 7.85 -2.24 -17.84
CA PRO A 355 8.74 -3.24 -18.41
C PRO A 355 9.45 -4.14 -17.38
N PHE A 356 8.70 -4.67 -16.38
CA PHE A 356 9.24 -5.54 -15.32
C PHE A 356 10.11 -6.68 -15.87
N LYS A 357 9.74 -7.27 -17.02
CA LYS A 357 10.48 -8.41 -17.60
C LYS A 357 11.92 -8.05 -17.97
N LYS A 358 12.13 -6.83 -18.46
CA LYS A 358 13.46 -6.34 -18.84
C LYS A 358 14.26 -6.07 -17.57
N GLU A 359 13.67 -5.34 -16.64
CA GLU A 359 14.34 -4.87 -15.42
C GLU A 359 14.69 -6.00 -14.44
N CYS A 360 13.77 -6.96 -14.23
CA CYS A 360 14.04 -8.12 -13.39
C CYS A 360 15.21 -8.96 -13.93
N ARG A 361 15.34 -9.10 -15.26
CA ARG A 361 16.46 -9.82 -15.87
C ARG A 361 17.78 -9.11 -15.59
N TYR A 362 17.83 -7.79 -15.71
CA TYR A 362 19.06 -7.04 -15.42
C TYR A 362 19.56 -7.23 -14.00
N ILE A 363 18.66 -7.13 -13.01
CA ILE A 363 19.06 -7.28 -11.61
C ILE A 363 19.40 -8.74 -11.26
N ARG A 364 18.65 -9.70 -11.81
CA ARG A 364 18.94 -11.13 -11.67
C ARG A 364 20.31 -11.49 -12.28
N ASP A 365 20.59 -11.04 -13.49
CA ASP A 365 21.83 -11.34 -14.21
C ASP A 365 23.04 -10.67 -13.52
N ALA A 366 22.82 -9.56 -12.81
CA ALA A 366 23.80 -8.97 -11.91
C ALA A 366 24.01 -9.78 -10.61
N GLY A 367 23.19 -10.79 -10.31
CA GLY A 367 23.31 -11.66 -9.15
C GLY A 367 22.95 -11.00 -7.82
N LEU A 368 21.92 -10.14 -7.82
CA LEU A 368 21.39 -9.47 -6.63
C LEU A 368 20.00 -10.03 -6.28
N ASP A 369 19.69 -10.09 -4.99
CA ASP A 369 18.30 -10.24 -4.54
C ASP A 369 17.54 -8.95 -4.86
N PHE A 370 16.27 -9.04 -5.26
CA PHE A 370 15.47 -7.86 -5.59
C PHE A 370 13.98 -8.08 -5.34
N TYR A 371 13.26 -6.98 -5.16
CA TYR A 371 11.80 -6.99 -5.07
C TYR A 371 11.18 -6.37 -6.33
N VAL A 372 9.97 -6.81 -6.65
CA VAL A 372 9.08 -6.10 -7.57
C VAL A 372 8.06 -5.28 -6.76
N CYS A 373 7.82 -4.04 -7.19
CA CYS A 373 7.04 -3.07 -6.43
C CYS A 373 5.90 -2.49 -7.28
N PRO A 374 4.79 -3.22 -7.46
CA PRO A 374 3.59 -2.72 -8.13
C PRO A 374 2.82 -1.74 -7.24
N GLY A 375 1.82 -1.08 -7.84
CA GLY A 375 1.01 -0.06 -7.20
C GLY A 375 -0.43 -0.45 -6.91
N THR A 376 -1.02 0.05 -5.81
CA THR A 376 -2.48 0.03 -5.60
C THR A 376 -3.25 0.84 -6.64
N SER A 377 -2.56 1.75 -7.36
CA SER A 377 -3.14 2.73 -8.28
C SER A 377 -4.22 3.61 -7.63
N SER A 378 -4.10 3.85 -6.32
CA SER A 378 -5.04 4.65 -5.53
C SER A 378 -4.72 6.15 -5.59
N TRP A 379 -3.44 6.53 -5.67
CA TRP A 379 -2.99 7.93 -5.75
C TRP A 379 -3.23 8.52 -7.14
N CYS A 380 -3.16 9.86 -7.22
CA CYS A 380 -3.50 10.61 -8.43
C CYS A 380 -4.82 10.15 -9.06
N SER A 381 -5.75 9.72 -8.20
CA SER A 381 -7.08 9.21 -8.49
C SER A 381 -7.92 9.38 -7.22
N PHE A 382 -9.26 9.39 -7.33
CA PHE A 382 -10.13 9.48 -6.16
C PHE A 382 -10.85 8.17 -5.85
N ALA A 383 -11.11 7.36 -6.88
CA ALA A 383 -11.79 6.06 -6.76
C ALA A 383 -10.91 4.88 -7.18
N GLY A 384 -9.63 5.11 -7.49
CA GLY A 384 -8.71 4.12 -8.02
C GLY A 384 -8.68 4.05 -9.55
N ARG A 385 -7.72 3.29 -10.08
CA ARG A 385 -7.63 2.86 -11.48
C ARG A 385 -7.68 1.34 -11.54
N THR A 386 -8.87 0.77 -11.47
CA THR A 386 -9.07 -0.67 -11.15
C THR A 386 -8.41 -1.60 -12.17
N THR A 387 -8.59 -1.36 -13.47
CA THR A 387 -8.02 -2.25 -14.51
C THR A 387 -6.49 -2.16 -14.50
N ASN A 388 -5.93 -0.94 -14.42
CA ASN A 388 -4.49 -0.75 -14.29
C ASN A 388 -3.91 -1.45 -13.06
N MET A 389 -4.56 -1.31 -11.89
CA MET A 389 -4.17 -1.97 -10.65
C MET A 389 -4.09 -3.50 -10.83
N ILE A 390 -5.14 -4.10 -11.42
CA ILE A 390 -5.18 -5.55 -11.62
C ILE A 390 -4.04 -6.01 -12.53
N ASP A 391 -3.89 -5.38 -13.68
CA ASP A 391 -2.92 -5.78 -14.70
C ASP A 391 -1.48 -5.53 -14.25
N ASN A 392 -1.21 -4.40 -13.58
CA ASN A 392 0.10 -4.06 -13.04
C ASN A 392 0.55 -5.06 -11.96
N ILE A 393 -0.30 -5.37 -10.98
CA ILE A 393 0.02 -6.32 -9.92
C ILE A 393 0.21 -7.73 -10.50
N ALA A 394 -0.64 -8.15 -11.44
CA ALA A 394 -0.51 -9.45 -12.09
C ALA A 394 0.80 -9.57 -12.89
N LEU A 395 1.16 -8.54 -13.65
CA LEU A 395 2.40 -8.51 -14.42
C LEU A 395 3.62 -8.55 -13.50
N ALA A 396 3.64 -7.76 -12.43
CA ALA A 396 4.73 -7.72 -11.46
C ALA A 396 4.90 -9.07 -10.75
N ALA A 397 3.81 -9.65 -10.23
CA ALA A 397 3.85 -10.93 -9.53
C ALA A 397 4.33 -12.06 -10.43
N GLU A 398 3.80 -12.17 -11.65
CA GLU A 398 4.20 -13.24 -12.57
C GLU A 398 5.66 -13.08 -13.01
N THR A 399 6.06 -11.84 -13.33
CA THR A 399 7.42 -11.56 -13.79
C THR A 399 8.45 -11.73 -12.69
N GLY A 400 8.18 -11.20 -11.48
CA GLY A 400 9.04 -11.34 -10.33
C GLY A 400 9.28 -12.81 -10.00
N ARG A 401 8.20 -13.60 -9.91
CA ARG A 401 8.27 -15.05 -9.66
C ARG A 401 9.10 -15.79 -10.71
N ARG A 402 8.93 -15.47 -12.00
CA ARG A 402 9.70 -16.10 -13.10
C ARG A 402 11.19 -15.75 -13.09
N ASN A 403 11.56 -14.61 -12.49
CA ASN A 403 12.94 -14.13 -12.47
C ASN A 403 13.62 -14.27 -11.10
N GLY A 404 12.97 -14.92 -10.12
CA GLY A 404 13.56 -15.18 -8.82
C GLY A 404 13.55 -13.97 -7.86
N ALA A 405 12.61 -13.03 -8.04
CA ALA A 405 12.43 -11.95 -7.07
C ALA A 405 12.19 -12.53 -5.66
N THR A 406 12.92 -12.03 -4.67
CA THR A 406 12.82 -12.52 -3.29
C THR A 406 11.65 -11.88 -2.54
N GLY A 407 11.06 -10.83 -3.10
CA GLY A 407 9.89 -10.18 -2.52
C GLY A 407 8.99 -9.45 -3.51
N LEU A 408 7.77 -9.20 -3.06
CA LEU A 408 6.81 -8.30 -3.70
C LEU A 408 6.34 -7.28 -2.65
N LEU A 409 6.51 -6.00 -2.94
CA LEU A 409 6.12 -4.89 -2.07
C LEU A 409 5.03 -4.05 -2.75
N ILE A 410 3.77 -4.20 -2.36
CA ILE A 410 2.68 -3.37 -2.91
C ILE A 410 2.79 -1.95 -2.33
N THR A 411 2.86 -0.95 -3.19
CA THR A 411 3.02 0.46 -2.79
C THR A 411 1.70 1.21 -2.83
N ASP A 412 1.39 1.93 -1.76
CA ASP A 412 0.23 2.82 -1.64
C ASP A 412 0.69 4.26 -1.36
N TRP A 413 0.71 5.08 -2.42
CA TRP A 413 1.19 6.46 -2.37
C TRP A 413 0.08 7.47 -2.03
N GLY A 414 0.48 8.68 -1.66
CA GLY A 414 -0.42 9.75 -1.19
C GLY A 414 -0.37 11.06 -1.97
N ASP A 415 0.12 11.07 -3.21
CA ASP A 415 0.44 12.30 -3.94
C ASP A 415 -0.70 13.35 -3.94
N TYR A 416 -0.30 14.63 -3.89
CA TYR A 416 -1.21 15.78 -3.90
C TYR A 416 -2.24 15.79 -2.76
N GLY A 417 -1.71 15.63 -1.54
CA GLY A 417 -2.45 15.74 -0.29
C GLY A 417 -3.35 14.55 0.05
N HIS A 418 -3.10 13.40 -0.59
CA HIS A 418 -3.65 12.10 -0.23
C HIS A 418 -5.18 12.12 -0.04
N ARG A 419 -5.90 12.58 -1.06
CA ARG A 419 -7.37 12.82 -0.98
C ARG A 419 -8.24 11.58 -1.21
N GLN A 420 -7.67 10.47 -1.69
CA GLN A 420 -8.39 9.20 -1.82
C GLN A 420 -8.70 8.57 -0.46
N GLN A 421 -9.79 7.80 -0.38
CA GLN A 421 -10.19 7.09 0.84
C GLN A 421 -9.50 5.73 0.94
N LEU A 422 -9.26 5.26 2.17
CA LEU A 422 -8.55 4.01 2.43
C LEU A 422 -9.13 2.78 1.68
N PRO A 423 -10.45 2.59 1.58
CA PRO A 423 -11.01 1.44 0.86
C PRO A 423 -10.64 1.34 -0.63
N VAL A 424 -10.22 2.44 -1.27
CA VAL A 424 -9.73 2.45 -2.65
C VAL A 424 -8.52 1.52 -2.80
N SER A 425 -7.67 1.44 -1.78
CA SER A 425 -6.43 0.65 -1.79
C SER A 425 -6.65 -0.84 -1.51
N TYR A 426 -7.80 -1.24 -0.95
CA TYR A 426 -8.05 -2.62 -0.52
C TYR A 426 -7.99 -3.64 -1.66
N GLY A 427 -8.43 -3.26 -2.86
CA GLY A 427 -8.32 -4.13 -4.04
C GLY A 427 -6.87 -4.49 -4.34
N GLY A 428 -5.96 -3.52 -4.28
CA GLY A 428 -4.55 -3.71 -4.55
C GLY A 428 -3.88 -4.57 -3.47
N PHE A 429 -4.20 -4.31 -2.20
CA PHE A 429 -3.72 -5.11 -1.09
C PHE A 429 -4.19 -6.57 -1.17
N ALA A 430 -5.49 -6.83 -1.42
CA ALA A 430 -6.03 -8.18 -1.50
C ALA A 430 -5.46 -8.95 -2.70
N LEU A 431 -5.36 -8.32 -3.87
CA LEU A 431 -4.79 -8.97 -5.05
C LEU A 431 -3.30 -9.26 -4.89
N SER A 432 -2.54 -8.32 -4.33
CA SER A 432 -1.11 -8.51 -4.04
C SER A 432 -0.89 -9.64 -3.03
N ALA A 433 -1.68 -9.72 -1.96
CA ALA A 433 -1.63 -10.83 -1.02
C ALA A 433 -1.85 -12.18 -1.72
N ALA A 434 -2.87 -12.23 -2.60
CA ALA A 434 -3.22 -13.44 -3.33
C ALA A 434 -2.12 -13.90 -4.28
N LEU A 435 -1.62 -12.99 -5.12
CA LEU A 435 -0.65 -13.31 -6.18
C LEU A 435 0.78 -13.48 -5.66
N SER A 436 1.15 -12.82 -4.57
CA SER A 436 2.44 -13.05 -3.91
C SER A 436 2.47 -14.35 -3.08
N TRP A 437 1.30 -14.85 -2.68
CA TRP A 437 1.20 -16.13 -2.00
C TRP A 437 1.21 -17.31 -2.98
N CYS A 438 0.32 -17.33 -3.97
CA CYS A 438 0.40 -18.32 -5.04
C CYS A 438 -0.27 -17.79 -6.31
N GLY A 439 0.53 -17.34 -7.27
CA GLY A 439 0.03 -16.77 -8.52
C GLY A 439 -0.85 -17.74 -9.29
N LYS A 440 -0.51 -19.05 -9.27
CA LYS A 440 -1.27 -20.08 -10.01
C LYS A 440 -2.70 -20.30 -9.47
N SER A 441 -2.87 -20.48 -8.16
CA SER A 441 -4.21 -20.73 -7.58
C SER A 441 -5.06 -19.47 -7.49
N ASN A 442 -4.44 -18.29 -7.55
CA ASN A 442 -5.12 -17.00 -7.43
C ASN A 442 -5.28 -16.25 -8.78
N ALA A 443 -4.85 -16.83 -9.90
CA ALA A 443 -4.93 -16.21 -11.23
C ALA A 443 -6.37 -15.82 -11.64
N SER A 444 -7.37 -16.56 -11.16
CA SER A 444 -8.79 -16.32 -11.42
C SER A 444 -9.56 -15.88 -10.16
N LEU A 445 -8.89 -15.21 -9.23
CA LEU A 445 -9.52 -14.73 -7.99
C LEU A 445 -10.70 -13.80 -8.33
N ASP A 446 -11.88 -14.10 -7.79
CA ASP A 446 -13.00 -13.16 -7.76
C ASP A 446 -12.72 -12.10 -6.70
N LEU A 447 -11.99 -11.05 -7.11
CA LEU A 447 -11.50 -10.00 -6.22
C LEU A 447 -12.65 -9.28 -5.49
N ALA A 448 -13.80 -9.09 -6.15
CA ALA A 448 -14.96 -8.45 -5.52
C ALA A 448 -15.48 -9.27 -4.33
N LYS A 449 -15.67 -10.58 -4.52
CA LYS A 449 -16.09 -11.48 -3.43
C LYS A 449 -15.03 -11.61 -2.35
N ALA A 450 -13.75 -11.60 -2.70
CA ALA A 450 -12.67 -11.61 -1.73
C ALA A 450 -12.73 -10.36 -0.85
N LEU A 451 -12.94 -9.18 -1.43
CA LEU A 451 -13.08 -7.93 -0.70
C LEU A 451 -14.32 -7.93 0.20
N ASP A 452 -15.48 -8.34 -0.30
CA ASP A 452 -16.71 -8.43 0.50
C ASP A 452 -16.51 -9.27 1.75
N ARG A 453 -15.86 -10.43 1.59
CA ARG A 453 -15.66 -11.37 2.69
C ARG A 453 -14.59 -10.91 3.67
N HIS A 454 -13.49 -10.36 3.17
CA HIS A 454 -12.28 -10.20 3.97
C HIS A 454 -12.00 -8.77 4.38
N ALA A 455 -12.38 -7.77 3.58
CA ALA A 455 -12.17 -6.34 3.85
C ALA A 455 -13.44 -5.65 4.36
N PHE A 456 -14.60 -5.95 3.75
CA PHE A 456 -15.89 -5.33 4.06
C PHE A 456 -16.78 -6.26 4.90
N ARG A 457 -16.20 -6.82 5.97
CA ARG A 457 -16.89 -7.73 6.89
C ARG A 457 -18.13 -7.06 7.48
N GLY A 458 -19.21 -7.83 7.65
CA GLY A 458 -20.45 -7.33 8.25
C GLY A 458 -21.39 -6.59 7.30
N THR A 459 -21.05 -6.49 6.01
CA THR A 459 -21.92 -5.96 4.95
C THR A 459 -22.85 -7.03 4.38
N SER A 460 -23.87 -6.62 3.63
CA SER A 460 -24.75 -7.57 2.90
C SER A 460 -24.10 -8.18 1.64
N GLY A 461 -22.83 -7.83 1.36
CA GLY A 461 -22.09 -8.20 0.15
C GLY A 461 -22.30 -7.21 -1.01
N GLY A 462 -21.40 -7.23 -1.99
CA GLY A 462 -21.42 -6.36 -3.16
C GLY A 462 -20.66 -5.03 -3.01
N VAL A 463 -20.23 -4.65 -1.80
CA VAL A 463 -19.47 -3.42 -1.54
C VAL A 463 -18.10 -3.45 -2.22
N GLY A 464 -17.41 -4.59 -2.19
CA GLY A 464 -16.17 -4.81 -2.92
C GLY A 464 -16.35 -4.60 -4.42
N ARG A 465 -17.48 -5.03 -5.00
CA ARG A 465 -17.77 -4.76 -6.41
C ARG A 465 -18.03 -3.28 -6.69
N LEU A 466 -18.71 -2.57 -5.77
CA LEU A 466 -18.97 -1.14 -5.91
C LEU A 466 -17.66 -0.33 -5.95
N TRP A 467 -16.71 -0.60 -5.05
CA TRP A 467 -15.40 0.06 -5.06
C TRP A 467 -14.61 -0.23 -6.33
N LEU A 468 -14.56 -1.49 -6.77
CA LEU A 468 -13.87 -1.85 -8.02
C LEU A 468 -14.53 -1.20 -9.25
N ASP A 469 -15.87 -1.12 -9.29
CA ASP A 469 -16.58 -0.45 -10.38
C ASP A 469 -16.38 1.07 -10.36
N ALA A 470 -16.28 1.71 -9.17
CA ALA A 470 -15.97 3.13 -9.04
C ALA A 470 -14.62 3.47 -9.70
N GLY A 471 -13.59 2.64 -9.45
CA GLY A 471 -12.28 2.77 -10.07
C GLY A 471 -12.21 2.44 -11.56
N ARG A 472 -13.33 2.03 -12.20
CA ARG A 472 -13.44 1.87 -13.67
C ARG A 472 -14.24 2.98 -14.34
N ILE A 473 -14.89 3.87 -13.59
CA ILE A 473 -15.72 4.93 -14.20
C ILE A 473 -14.88 5.81 -15.13
N HIS A 474 -13.63 6.09 -14.78
CA HIS A 474 -12.74 6.92 -15.59
C HIS A 474 -12.49 6.34 -16.99
N GLU A 475 -12.62 5.02 -17.16
CA GLU A 475 -12.44 4.31 -18.44
C GLU A 475 -13.55 4.65 -19.45
N LEU A 476 -14.74 5.07 -18.98
CA LEU A 476 -15.84 5.51 -19.84
C LEU A 476 -15.49 6.77 -20.66
N SER A 477 -14.46 7.51 -20.24
CA SER A 477 -13.90 8.61 -21.01
C SER A 477 -13.15 8.15 -22.25
N GLY A 478 -12.60 6.93 -22.25
CA GLY A 478 -11.63 6.45 -23.26
C GLY A 478 -10.31 7.24 -23.27
N ILE A 479 -9.98 7.94 -22.18
CA ILE A 479 -8.74 8.70 -22.02
C ILE A 479 -7.81 7.93 -21.07
N THR A 480 -6.58 7.71 -21.51
CA THR A 480 -5.53 7.09 -20.69
C THR A 480 -4.48 8.15 -20.40
N ILE A 481 -4.12 8.30 -19.13
CA ILE A 481 -3.13 9.27 -18.67
C ILE A 481 -2.15 8.53 -17.75
N HIS A 482 -0.86 8.73 -17.99
CA HIS A 482 0.18 8.06 -17.21
C HIS A 482 0.08 8.42 -15.73
N ASN A 483 0.04 7.39 -14.88
CA ASN A 483 0.06 7.48 -13.42
C ASN A 483 -1.10 8.28 -12.78
N ARG A 484 -2.18 8.56 -13.51
CA ARG A 484 -3.33 9.35 -12.99
C ARG A 484 -4.64 9.05 -13.70
N SER A 485 -5.77 9.36 -13.06
CA SER A 485 -7.08 9.28 -13.71
C SER A 485 -7.49 10.62 -14.35
N VAL A 486 -8.40 10.58 -15.33
CA VAL A 486 -8.92 11.81 -15.94
C VAL A 486 -9.66 12.70 -14.93
N PHE A 487 -10.34 12.10 -13.95
CA PHE A 487 -10.98 12.85 -12.86
C PHE A 487 -9.98 13.65 -12.03
N PHE A 488 -8.78 13.10 -11.83
CA PHE A 488 -7.72 13.79 -11.13
C PHE A 488 -7.29 15.05 -11.89
N GLU A 489 -7.06 14.96 -13.20
CA GLU A 489 -6.75 16.13 -14.03
C GLU A 489 -7.85 17.21 -13.99
N MET A 490 -9.12 16.80 -14.02
CA MET A 490 -10.26 17.72 -13.92
C MET A 490 -10.34 18.44 -12.57
N LEU A 491 -9.78 17.85 -11.51
CA LEU A 491 -9.81 18.44 -10.17
C LEU A 491 -8.52 19.18 -9.79
N ASN A 492 -7.41 18.89 -10.47
CA ASN A 492 -6.09 19.43 -10.15
C ASN A 492 -5.58 20.49 -11.13
N ARG A 493 -6.30 20.74 -12.23
CA ARG A 493 -6.04 21.88 -13.13
C ARG A 493 -6.89 23.09 -12.76
N PRO A 494 -6.41 24.31 -13.05
CA PRO A 494 -7.27 25.48 -13.12
C PRO A 494 -8.45 25.22 -14.05
N ILE A 495 -9.65 25.68 -13.70
CA ILE A 495 -10.89 25.34 -14.41
C ILE A 495 -10.86 25.77 -15.88
N GLU A 496 -10.17 26.85 -16.25
CA GLU A 496 -9.97 27.28 -17.64
C GLU A 496 -9.02 26.38 -18.45
N LYS A 497 -8.23 25.53 -17.79
CA LYS A 497 -7.27 24.61 -18.40
C LYS A 497 -7.74 23.15 -18.45
N ILE A 498 -8.93 22.84 -17.93
CA ILE A 498 -9.46 21.47 -17.96
C ILE A 498 -9.80 21.05 -19.40
N ALA A 499 -10.33 21.96 -20.23
CA ALA A 499 -10.62 21.70 -21.64
C ALA A 499 -9.38 21.30 -22.46
N ASP A 500 -8.17 21.67 -22.00
CA ASP A 500 -6.89 21.32 -22.63
C ASP A 500 -6.49 19.84 -22.40
N VAL A 501 -7.21 19.10 -21.55
CA VAL A 501 -6.97 17.66 -21.36
C VAL A 501 -7.23 16.93 -22.67
N GLN A 502 -6.18 16.35 -23.24
CA GLN A 502 -6.23 15.75 -24.57
C GLN A 502 -7.37 14.72 -24.70
N GLY A 503 -8.22 14.93 -25.70
CA GLY A 503 -9.33 14.04 -26.02
C GLY A 503 -10.56 14.20 -25.12
N LEU A 504 -10.58 15.14 -24.18
CA LEU A 504 -11.74 15.42 -23.34
C LEU A 504 -12.86 16.11 -24.14
N THR A 505 -14.09 15.63 -24.00
CA THR A 505 -15.28 16.20 -24.67
C THR A 505 -16.49 16.15 -23.75
N ALA A 506 -17.50 17.00 -23.99
CA ALA A 506 -18.73 17.02 -23.20
C ALA A 506 -19.41 15.63 -23.15
N LYS A 507 -19.53 14.98 -24.32
CA LYS A 507 -20.06 13.61 -24.43
C LYS A 507 -19.28 12.58 -23.60
N ARG A 508 -17.96 12.71 -23.47
CA ARG A 508 -17.13 11.83 -22.61
C ARG A 508 -17.41 12.08 -21.13
N VAL A 509 -17.55 13.35 -20.72
CA VAL A 509 -17.90 13.74 -19.35
C VAL A 509 -19.29 13.25 -18.98
N GLU A 510 -20.28 13.41 -19.86
CA GLU A 510 -21.65 12.91 -19.66
C GLU A 510 -21.70 11.39 -19.47
N ARG A 511 -20.90 10.63 -20.24
CA ARG A 511 -20.80 9.17 -20.03
C ARG A 511 -20.27 8.81 -18.65
N MET A 512 -19.24 9.52 -18.18
CA MET A 512 -18.70 9.33 -16.83
C MET A 512 -19.72 9.69 -15.77
N LEU A 513 -20.40 10.83 -15.90
CA LEU A 513 -21.46 11.25 -14.97
C LEU A 513 -22.60 10.23 -14.91
N GLY A 514 -23.07 9.74 -16.06
CA GLY A 514 -24.06 8.65 -16.11
C GLY A 514 -23.55 7.34 -15.48
N GLY A 515 -22.24 7.06 -15.55
CA GLY A 515 -21.60 5.96 -14.83
C GLY A 515 -21.65 6.13 -13.32
N ILE A 516 -21.38 7.34 -12.83
CA ILE A 516 -21.47 7.70 -11.41
C ILE A 516 -22.91 7.53 -10.92
N GLU A 517 -23.91 8.02 -11.65
CA GLU A 517 -25.31 7.93 -11.22
C GLU A 517 -25.84 6.50 -11.19
N ARG A 518 -25.47 5.67 -12.18
CA ARG A 518 -25.80 4.23 -12.15
C ARG A 518 -25.16 3.52 -10.95
N LEU A 519 -23.92 3.88 -10.60
CA LEU A 519 -23.23 3.30 -9.46
C LEU A 519 -23.83 3.78 -8.13
N SER A 520 -24.15 5.07 -8.03
CA SER A 520 -24.85 5.69 -6.90
C SER A 520 -26.18 4.98 -6.61
N ALA A 521 -27.01 4.76 -7.65
CA ALA A 521 -28.28 4.06 -7.52
C ALA A 521 -28.13 2.59 -7.04
N ARG A 522 -27.05 1.90 -7.46
CA ARG A 522 -26.72 0.57 -6.95
C ARG A 522 -26.28 0.63 -5.48
N ALA A 523 -25.45 1.61 -5.12
CA ALA A 523 -24.92 1.77 -3.77
C ALA A 523 -26.00 2.13 -2.74
N GLN A 524 -27.06 2.83 -3.13
CA GLN A 524 -28.21 3.12 -2.26
C GLN A 524 -28.90 1.85 -1.72
N ARG A 525 -28.80 0.73 -2.45
CA ARG A 525 -29.40 -0.57 -2.08
C ARG A 525 -28.42 -1.48 -1.33
N ALA A 526 -27.15 -1.09 -1.22
CA ALA A 526 -26.12 -1.87 -0.57
C ALA A 526 -25.99 -1.48 0.90
N ASP A 527 -25.73 -2.47 1.76
CA ASP A 527 -25.42 -2.24 3.17
C ASP A 527 -23.90 -2.14 3.35
N PHE A 528 -23.42 -0.96 3.70
CA PHE A 528 -22.01 -0.69 3.96
C PHE A 528 -21.58 -1.01 5.40
N GLY A 529 -22.49 -1.49 6.25
CA GLY A 529 -22.20 -1.76 7.66
C GLY A 529 -22.09 -0.48 8.51
N GLY A 530 -22.52 0.67 7.98
CA GLY A 530 -22.52 1.97 8.66
C GLY A 530 -21.31 2.86 8.35
N GLU A 531 -21.09 3.84 9.24
CA GLU A 531 -19.98 4.80 9.17
C GLU A 531 -18.67 4.22 9.73
N PRO A 532 -17.49 4.58 9.20
CA PRO A 532 -17.26 5.54 8.11
C PRO A 532 -17.41 4.96 6.69
N ALA A 533 -17.65 3.65 6.53
CA ALA A 533 -17.58 2.99 5.24
C ALA A 533 -18.55 3.56 4.20
N ARG A 534 -19.79 3.89 4.61
CA ARG A 534 -20.78 4.55 3.75
C ARG A 534 -20.31 5.95 3.33
N GLY A 535 -19.96 6.81 4.29
CA GLY A 535 -19.46 8.15 4.03
C GLY A 535 -18.21 8.18 3.14
N GLU A 536 -17.29 7.22 3.29
CA GLU A 536 -16.09 7.08 2.44
C GLU A 536 -16.46 6.87 0.97
N PHE A 537 -17.45 6.01 0.70
CA PHE A 537 -17.92 5.75 -0.65
C PHE A 537 -18.69 6.95 -1.23
N ASP A 538 -19.60 7.53 -0.46
CA ASP A 538 -20.40 8.68 -0.90
C ASP A 538 -19.50 9.90 -1.17
N LEU A 539 -18.53 10.20 -0.30
CA LEU A 539 -17.53 11.25 -0.54
C LEU A 539 -16.77 11.02 -1.85
N THR A 540 -16.38 9.77 -2.11
CA THR A 540 -15.66 9.42 -3.33
C THR A 540 -16.50 9.77 -4.56
N LEU A 541 -17.79 9.38 -4.58
CA LEU A 541 -18.67 9.71 -5.70
C LEU A 541 -18.93 11.22 -5.83
N ASP A 542 -19.08 11.93 -4.71
CA ASP A 542 -19.29 13.39 -4.71
C ASP A 542 -18.08 14.11 -5.34
N VAL A 543 -16.86 13.70 -5.01
CA VAL A 543 -15.64 14.23 -5.63
C VAL A 543 -15.60 13.96 -7.14
N LEU A 544 -16.00 12.75 -7.57
CA LEU A 544 -16.07 12.43 -9.00
C LEU A 544 -17.12 13.29 -9.75
N ARG A 545 -18.31 13.50 -9.16
CA ARG A 545 -19.34 14.35 -9.75
C ARG A 545 -18.86 15.79 -9.87
N HIS A 546 -18.24 16.32 -8.81
CA HIS A 546 -17.70 17.67 -8.81
C HIS A 546 -16.65 17.87 -9.91
N ALA A 547 -15.75 16.89 -10.10
CA ALA A 547 -14.79 16.89 -11.20
C ALA A 547 -15.46 16.92 -12.58
N CYS A 548 -16.54 16.15 -12.79
CA CYS A 548 -17.35 16.23 -14.02
C CYS A 548 -17.97 17.63 -14.20
N HIS A 549 -18.54 18.22 -13.16
CA HIS A 549 -19.17 19.54 -13.25
C HIS A 549 -18.16 20.64 -13.58
N ARG A 550 -16.96 20.60 -13.00
CA ARG A 550 -15.85 21.48 -13.41
C ARG A 550 -15.50 21.33 -14.88
N ALA A 551 -15.39 20.09 -15.36
CA ALA A 551 -15.08 19.84 -16.77
C ALA A 551 -16.17 20.34 -17.71
N ILE A 552 -17.45 20.18 -17.35
CA ILE A 552 -18.57 20.71 -18.14
C ILE A 552 -18.49 22.24 -18.24
N ILE A 553 -18.23 22.93 -17.12
CA ILE A 553 -18.05 24.38 -17.11
C ILE A 553 -16.87 24.78 -18.01
N SER A 554 -15.73 24.12 -17.88
CA SER A 554 -14.53 24.38 -18.68
C SER A 554 -14.79 24.23 -20.18
N LEU A 555 -15.47 23.15 -20.59
CA LEU A 555 -15.77 22.86 -21.99
C LEU A 555 -16.84 23.80 -22.59
N GLN A 556 -17.67 24.42 -21.76
CA GLN A 556 -18.69 25.39 -22.19
C GLN A 556 -18.15 26.82 -22.30
N ARG A 557 -16.99 27.13 -21.70
CA ARG A 557 -16.35 28.47 -21.73
C ARG A 557 -15.90 28.94 -23.12
N THR A 558 -16.16 28.18 -24.19
CA THR A 558 -16.02 28.67 -25.58
C THR A 558 -17.14 29.62 -26.03
N GLY A 559 -18.09 29.98 -25.16
CA GLY A 559 -19.06 31.06 -25.38
C GLY A 559 -19.80 31.43 -24.09
N ASP A 560 -19.64 32.69 -23.65
CA ASP A 560 -20.11 33.32 -22.41
C ASP A 560 -19.77 32.65 -21.07
N MET A 561 -19.39 33.48 -20.09
CA MET A 561 -19.11 33.05 -18.73
C MET A 561 -20.34 32.36 -18.11
N PRO A 562 -20.19 31.25 -17.37
CA PRO A 562 -21.31 30.61 -16.69
C PRO A 562 -22.02 31.61 -15.77
N GLY A 563 -23.35 31.65 -15.81
CA GLY A 563 -24.13 32.52 -14.94
C GLY A 563 -23.86 32.26 -13.45
N HIS A 564 -23.93 33.32 -12.63
CA HIS A 564 -23.66 33.33 -11.18
C HIS A 564 -24.26 32.14 -10.40
N SER A 565 -25.44 31.64 -10.81
CA SER A 565 -26.12 30.51 -10.15
C SER A 565 -25.37 29.17 -10.25
N ARG A 566 -24.60 28.93 -11.32
CA ARG A 566 -23.84 27.67 -11.47
C ARG A 566 -22.62 27.64 -10.56
N PHE A 567 -21.90 28.74 -10.43
CA PHE A 567 -20.76 28.81 -9.51
C PHE A 567 -21.19 28.76 -8.04
N ALA A 568 -22.32 29.38 -7.69
CA ALA A 568 -22.90 29.24 -6.35
C ALA A 568 -23.14 27.76 -5.98
N LYS A 569 -23.69 26.96 -6.91
CA LYS A 569 -23.88 25.52 -6.70
C LYS A 569 -22.55 24.76 -6.54
N MET A 570 -21.55 25.10 -7.35
CA MET A 570 -20.20 24.53 -7.22
C MET A 570 -19.56 24.84 -5.86
N CYS A 571 -19.79 26.04 -5.31
CA CYS A 571 -19.33 26.39 -3.97
C CYS A 571 -20.01 25.55 -2.89
N GLU A 572 -21.34 25.40 -2.93
CA GLU A 572 -22.08 24.56 -1.98
C GLU A 572 -21.59 23.10 -1.99
N ASP A 573 -21.45 22.51 -3.19
CA ASP A 573 -21.04 21.12 -3.35
C ASP A 573 -19.62 20.90 -2.81
N LEU A 574 -18.71 21.84 -3.10
CA LEU A 574 -17.33 21.76 -2.65
C LEU A 574 -17.19 21.97 -1.13
N GLN A 575 -18.01 22.85 -0.55
CA GLN A 575 -18.07 23.04 0.89
C GLN A 575 -18.50 21.75 1.60
N SER A 576 -19.55 21.09 1.11
CA SER A 576 -20.02 19.79 1.60
C SER A 576 -18.93 18.69 1.48
N ILE A 577 -18.23 18.64 0.34
CA ILE A 577 -17.08 17.74 0.13
C ILE A 577 -15.99 17.99 1.18
N MET A 578 -15.63 19.25 1.43
CA MET A 578 -14.58 19.61 2.39
C MET A 578 -14.95 19.28 3.83
N GLU A 579 -16.20 19.49 4.23
CA GLU A 579 -16.71 19.13 5.55
C GLU A 579 -16.70 17.62 5.77
N ARG A 580 -17.20 16.85 4.80
CA ARG A 580 -17.21 15.39 4.87
C ARG A 580 -15.80 14.82 4.83
N HIS A 581 -14.92 15.34 3.98
CA HIS A 581 -13.50 14.96 3.94
C HIS A 581 -12.83 15.18 5.29
N SER A 582 -13.08 16.33 5.94
CA SER A 582 -12.55 16.62 7.28
C SER A 582 -13.05 15.65 8.33
N SER A 583 -14.35 15.34 8.32
CA SER A 583 -14.97 14.39 9.25
C SER A 583 -14.39 12.98 9.09
N ILE A 584 -14.34 12.46 7.86
CA ILE A 584 -13.80 11.12 7.57
C ILE A 584 -12.30 11.05 7.86
N TRP A 585 -11.55 12.10 7.51
CA TRP A 585 -10.13 12.19 7.81
C TRP A 585 -9.87 11.97 9.28
N LEU A 586 -10.59 12.67 10.18
CA LEU A 586 -10.38 12.55 11.63
C LEU A 586 -10.83 11.20 12.22
N LYS A 587 -11.66 10.43 11.51
CA LYS A 587 -12.01 9.05 11.91
C LYS A 587 -10.89 8.04 11.63
N ARG A 588 -10.06 8.28 10.60
CA ARG A 588 -9.01 7.34 10.15
C ARG A 588 -7.60 7.82 10.46
N ASN A 589 -7.38 9.13 10.41
CA ASN A 589 -6.07 9.77 10.34
C ASN A 589 -5.88 10.81 11.43
N ARG A 590 -4.62 11.07 11.75
CA ARG A 590 -4.22 12.14 12.66
C ARG A 590 -4.56 13.50 12.05
N ARG A 591 -4.72 14.52 12.89
CA ARG A 591 -5.11 15.87 12.46
C ARG A 591 -4.08 16.54 11.52
N GLY A 592 -2.79 16.23 11.67
CA GLY A 592 -1.72 16.73 10.81
C GLY A 592 -2.01 16.49 9.32
N GLY A 593 -1.55 17.40 8.47
CA GLY A 593 -1.75 17.32 7.01
C GLY A 593 -3.16 17.64 6.50
N LEU A 594 -4.22 17.55 7.33
CA LEU A 594 -5.61 17.84 6.90
C LEU A 594 -5.75 19.22 6.25
N LYS A 595 -5.09 20.25 6.81
CA LYS A 595 -5.15 21.61 6.24
C LYS A 595 -4.57 21.66 4.82
N ALA A 596 -3.48 20.94 4.56
CA ALA A 596 -2.82 20.86 3.25
C ALA A 596 -3.63 19.99 2.28
N SER A 597 -4.17 18.86 2.73
CA SER A 597 -5.12 18.07 1.94
C SER A 597 -6.34 18.90 1.48
N LEU A 598 -6.90 19.72 2.38
CA LEU A 598 -8.01 20.64 2.07
C LEU A 598 -7.60 21.83 1.19
N SER A 599 -6.32 22.21 1.11
CA SER A 599 -5.94 23.38 0.32
C SER A 599 -6.12 23.16 -1.18
N TYR A 600 -6.08 21.91 -1.65
CA TYR A 600 -6.42 21.57 -3.04
C TYR A 600 -7.89 21.89 -3.34
N TYR A 601 -8.81 21.54 -2.44
CA TYR A 601 -10.22 21.92 -2.59
C TYR A 601 -10.41 23.43 -2.45
N ARG A 602 -9.78 24.08 -1.46
CA ARG A 602 -9.85 25.55 -1.33
C ARG A 602 -9.33 26.29 -2.56
N SER A 603 -8.33 25.74 -3.25
CA SER A 603 -7.86 26.35 -4.51
C SER A 603 -8.95 26.35 -5.56
N ASN A 604 -9.68 25.24 -5.70
CA ASN A 604 -10.81 25.15 -6.63
C ASN A 604 -11.97 26.07 -6.20
N MET A 605 -12.21 26.25 -4.90
CA MET A 605 -13.26 27.14 -4.39
C MET A 605 -13.04 28.59 -4.86
N ARG A 606 -11.79 29.07 -4.80
CA ARG A 606 -11.41 30.43 -5.24
C ARG A 606 -11.59 30.68 -6.73
N GLU A 607 -11.78 29.63 -7.53
CA GLU A 607 -12.06 29.77 -8.97
C GLU A 607 -13.56 29.96 -9.25
N TYR A 608 -14.41 29.77 -8.24
CA TYR A 608 -15.87 29.88 -8.34
C TYR A 608 -16.40 31.17 -7.71
N GLU A 609 -15.69 31.68 -6.71
CA GLU A 609 -15.86 33.00 -6.08
C GLU A 609 -15.35 34.11 -7.01
#